data_AF-A0A6C0JG49-F1
#
_entry.id   AF-A0A6C0JG49-F1
#
_cell.length_a   1.000
_cell.length_b   1.000
_cell.length_c   1.000
_cell.angle_alpha   90.00
_cell.angle_beta   90.00
_cell.angle_gamma   90.00
#
_symmetry.space_group_name_H-M   'P 1'
#
loop_
_entity.id
_entity.type
_entity.pdbx_description
1 polymer ?
#
loop_
_entity_poly.entity_id
_entity_poly.type
_entity_poly.pdbx_seq_one_letter_code
_entity_poly.pdbx_strand_id
1 'polypeptide(L)'
;MADFYENLLNSITDLFKNKIEEGKKLFMQSKVVSTFLPFLFAWLSWFIKKTESVKTTIKQFYNTNRVFKAFVDKLVYCGKSASSLFLQYRIEPFQTNWICVSVLLKKNPIVFLSDEFEYLETYDFIREQANTRSVETYVDGFVDSYNTINSILHSSPNMGEGMVTMKIGDQYINHIYPCEEEGEISVEFPLVSCNFYFLSVKYTHPLMDDVIYIDIDKNYFYNGNKILSPLFIKKYLDHQRFNYHFDMDYVVEIIDNDVETFSLTSNQYILLGESRYSIVTKKRV
;
A
#
# COMPACT_ATOMS: atom_id res chain seq x y z
N MET A 1 5.04 -8.90 -3.99
CA MET A 1 5.80 -10.01 -4.63
C MET A 1 5.89 -9.79 -6.13
N ALA A 2 4.85 -9.22 -6.77
CA ALA A 2 4.89 -8.82 -8.17
C ALA A 2 6.03 -7.83 -8.46
N ASP A 3 6.19 -6.75 -7.69
CA ASP A 3 7.07 -5.64 -8.11
C ASP A 3 8.57 -5.92 -7.99
N PHE A 4 9.02 -6.68 -6.98
CA PHE A 4 10.45 -7.03 -6.87
C PHE A 4 10.86 -8.04 -7.94
N TYR A 5 9.97 -8.98 -8.26
CA TYR A 5 10.19 -9.98 -9.30
C TYR A 5 10.06 -9.36 -10.70
N GLU A 6 9.10 -8.44 -10.90
CA GLU A 6 8.95 -7.66 -12.13
C GLU A 6 10.12 -6.72 -12.35
N ASN A 7 10.62 -6.02 -11.33
CA ASN A 7 11.78 -5.14 -11.48
C ASN A 7 13.06 -5.92 -11.85
N LEU A 8 13.26 -7.11 -11.26
CA LEU A 8 14.37 -7.99 -11.63
C LEU A 8 14.20 -8.53 -13.06
N LEU A 9 12.98 -8.91 -13.46
CA LEU A 9 12.67 -9.36 -14.82
C LEU A 9 12.81 -8.25 -15.86
N ASN A 10 12.36 -7.03 -15.57
CA ASN A 10 12.45 -5.88 -16.47
C ASN A 10 13.92 -5.47 -16.68
N SER A 11 14.71 -5.45 -15.61
CA SER A 11 16.16 -5.19 -15.68
C SER A 11 16.89 -6.21 -16.56
N ILE A 12 16.56 -7.50 -16.42
CA ILE A 12 17.08 -8.57 -17.28
C ILE A 12 16.61 -8.37 -18.73
N THR A 13 15.34 -8.03 -18.94
CA THR A 13 14.73 -7.86 -20.27
C THR A 13 15.33 -6.66 -21.03
N ASP A 14 15.63 -5.56 -20.33
CA ASP A 14 16.27 -4.37 -20.91
C ASP A 14 17.76 -4.59 -21.22
N LEU A 15 18.47 -5.35 -20.36
CA LEU A 15 19.82 -5.83 -20.66
C LEU A 15 19.86 -6.68 -21.94
N PHE A 16 18.82 -7.50 -22.18
CA PHE A 16 18.70 -8.26 -23.41
C PHE A 16 18.33 -7.39 -24.61
N LYS A 17 17.44 -6.39 -24.48
CA LYS A 17 17.09 -5.46 -25.56
C LYS A 17 18.28 -4.63 -26.03
N ASN A 18 19.06 -4.06 -25.11
CA ASN A 18 20.24 -3.26 -25.47
C ASN A 18 21.32 -4.09 -26.18
N LYS A 19 21.56 -5.33 -25.74
CA LYS A 19 22.46 -6.27 -26.45
C LYS A 19 21.92 -6.71 -27.82
N ILE A 20 20.61 -6.78 -27.99
CA ILE A 20 19.98 -7.08 -29.29
C ILE A 20 20.13 -5.89 -30.26
N GLU A 21 20.05 -4.64 -29.80
CA GLU A 21 20.30 -3.46 -30.64
C GLU A 21 21.78 -3.30 -31.01
N GLU A 22 22.71 -3.52 -30.08
CA GLU A 22 24.14 -3.58 -30.38
C GLU A 22 24.46 -4.72 -31.35
N GLY A 23 23.81 -5.88 -31.19
CA GLY A 23 23.89 -7.00 -32.10
C GLY A 23 23.36 -6.69 -33.50
N LYS A 24 22.24 -5.95 -33.63
CA LYS A 24 21.66 -5.56 -34.92
C LYS A 24 22.58 -4.65 -35.75
N LYS A 25 23.34 -3.75 -35.12
CA LYS A 25 24.28 -2.85 -35.81
C LYS A 25 25.49 -3.57 -36.41
N LEU A 26 25.92 -4.68 -35.82
CA LEU A 26 27.08 -5.47 -36.28
C LEU A 26 26.74 -6.50 -37.37
N PHE A 27 25.46 -6.77 -37.66
CA PHE A 27 25.06 -8.04 -38.28
C PHE A 27 24.27 -7.94 -39.61
N MET A 28 24.08 -6.74 -40.15
CA MET A 28 23.20 -6.44 -41.30
C MET A 28 23.78 -6.75 -42.70
N GLN A 29 24.60 -7.80 -42.88
CA GLN A 29 25.14 -8.13 -44.23
C GLN A 29 25.34 -9.63 -44.60
N SER A 30 24.79 -10.64 -43.90
CA SER A 30 25.04 -12.04 -44.33
C SER A 30 23.81 -12.97 -44.41
N LYS A 31 23.86 -13.90 -45.38
CA LYS A 31 22.95 -15.06 -45.56
C LYS A 31 22.84 -15.97 -44.33
N VAL A 32 23.72 -15.83 -43.34
CA VAL A 32 23.68 -16.58 -42.07
C VAL A 32 22.44 -16.18 -41.24
N VAL A 33 21.93 -14.96 -41.43
CA VAL A 33 20.80 -14.40 -40.68
C VAL A 33 19.49 -15.16 -40.92
N SER A 34 19.18 -15.57 -42.16
CA SER A 34 17.93 -16.28 -42.46
C SER A 34 17.86 -17.68 -41.85
N THR A 35 19.01 -18.30 -41.60
CA THR A 35 19.10 -19.66 -41.04
C THR A 35 19.20 -19.64 -39.52
N PHE A 36 19.79 -18.60 -38.93
CA PHE A 36 20.00 -18.49 -37.49
C PHE A 36 18.80 -17.87 -36.76
N LEU A 37 18.07 -16.92 -37.38
CA LEU A 37 16.89 -16.28 -36.77
C LEU A 37 15.82 -17.30 -36.32
N PRO A 38 15.41 -18.28 -37.14
CA PRO A 38 14.39 -19.25 -36.75
C PRO A 38 14.82 -20.10 -35.55
N PHE A 39 16.11 -20.44 -35.47
CA PHE A 39 16.66 -21.17 -34.33
C PHE A 39 16.65 -20.32 -33.06
N LEU A 40 17.07 -19.05 -33.15
CA LEU A 40 17.01 -18.11 -32.03
C LEU A 40 15.57 -17.90 -31.53
N PHE A 41 14.61 -17.72 -32.44
CA PHE A 41 13.19 -17.59 -32.08
C PHE A 41 12.61 -18.87 -31.47
N ALA A 42 12.97 -20.05 -32.00
CA ALA A 42 12.56 -21.32 -31.43
C ALA A 42 13.13 -21.53 -30.02
N TRP A 43 14.41 -21.20 -29.83
CA TRP A 43 15.07 -21.26 -28.53
C TRP A 43 14.44 -20.26 -27.54
N LEU A 44 14.20 -19.01 -27.94
CA LEU A 44 13.55 -18.00 -27.12
C LEU A 44 12.14 -18.43 -26.72
N SER A 45 11.37 -18.95 -27.67
CA SER A 45 10.00 -19.44 -27.43
C SER A 45 9.98 -20.63 -26.48
N TRP A 46 10.93 -21.55 -26.63
CA TRP A 46 11.11 -22.68 -25.71
C TRP A 46 11.50 -22.19 -24.31
N PHE A 47 12.44 -21.26 -24.23
CA PHE A 47 12.89 -20.67 -22.97
C PHE A 47 11.75 -19.97 -22.24
N ILE A 48 10.99 -19.10 -22.91
CA ILE A 48 9.81 -18.42 -22.37
C ILE A 48 8.79 -19.45 -21.87
N LYS A 49 8.43 -20.45 -22.69
CA LYS A 49 7.50 -21.52 -22.28
C LYS A 49 8.01 -22.28 -21.07
N LYS A 50 9.31 -22.56 -21.00
CA LYS A 50 9.89 -23.30 -19.88
C LYS A 50 9.88 -22.45 -18.60
N THR A 51 10.19 -21.16 -18.69
CA THR A 51 10.09 -20.24 -17.56
C THR A 51 8.66 -20.10 -17.06
N GLU A 52 7.67 -19.98 -17.96
CA GLU A 52 6.25 -19.89 -17.58
C GLU A 52 5.73 -21.19 -16.95
N SER A 53 6.17 -22.35 -17.47
CA SER A 53 5.86 -23.64 -16.87
C SER A 53 6.41 -23.74 -15.44
N VAL A 54 7.67 -23.35 -15.22
CA VAL A 54 8.27 -23.35 -13.89
C VAL A 54 7.53 -22.39 -12.95
N LYS A 55 7.23 -21.16 -13.39
CA LYS A 55 6.43 -20.18 -12.62
C LYS A 55 5.09 -20.77 -12.21
N THR A 56 4.40 -21.41 -13.15
CA THR A 56 3.08 -22.02 -12.91
C THR A 56 3.17 -23.14 -11.89
N THR A 57 4.16 -24.03 -12.01
CA THR A 57 4.38 -25.13 -11.06
C THR A 57 4.70 -24.61 -9.66
N ILE A 58 5.59 -23.61 -9.53
CA ILE A 58 5.93 -23.01 -8.23
C ILE A 58 4.69 -22.34 -7.62
N LYS A 59 3.91 -21.59 -8.42
CA LYS A 59 2.67 -20.95 -7.97
C LYS A 59 1.64 -21.97 -7.48
N GLN A 60 1.48 -23.08 -8.20
CA GLN A 60 0.62 -24.19 -7.77
C GLN A 60 1.11 -24.81 -6.47
N PHE A 61 2.42 -25.03 -6.33
CA PHE A 61 3.01 -25.59 -5.12
C PHE A 61 2.85 -24.66 -3.92
N TYR A 62 3.05 -23.35 -4.11
CA TYR A 62 2.80 -22.31 -3.12
C TYR A 62 1.33 -22.29 -2.67
N ASN A 63 0.38 -22.41 -3.61
CA ASN A 63 -1.05 -22.40 -3.27
C ASN A 63 -1.52 -23.70 -2.60
N THR A 64 -0.89 -24.83 -2.89
CA THR A 64 -1.32 -26.14 -2.39
C THR A 64 -0.65 -26.51 -1.06
N ASN A 65 0.63 -26.18 -0.89
CA ASN A 65 1.41 -26.63 0.25
C ASN A 65 1.55 -25.52 1.31
N ARG A 66 0.81 -25.66 2.42
CA ARG A 66 0.81 -24.69 3.54
C ARG A 66 2.18 -24.47 4.17
N VAL A 67 2.99 -25.52 4.32
CA VAL A 67 4.33 -25.43 4.94
C VAL A 67 5.27 -24.65 4.03
N PHE A 68 5.25 -24.96 2.74
CA PHE A 68 6.04 -24.23 1.75
C PHE A 68 5.63 -22.77 1.65
N LYS A 69 4.32 -22.49 1.62
CA LYS A 69 3.77 -21.13 1.67
C LYS A 69 4.30 -20.36 2.89
N ALA A 70 4.12 -20.91 4.09
CA ALA A 70 4.56 -20.26 5.32
C ALA A 70 6.07 -20.00 5.35
N PHE A 71 6.88 -20.94 4.85
CA PHE A 71 8.33 -20.77 4.73
C PHE A 71 8.70 -19.63 3.78
N VAL A 72 8.11 -19.61 2.58
CA VAL A 72 8.34 -18.57 1.57
C VAL A 72 7.91 -17.20 2.09
N ASP A 73 6.73 -17.11 2.72
CA ASP A 73 6.20 -15.86 3.27
C ASP A 73 7.14 -15.29 4.34
N LYS A 74 7.67 -16.15 5.22
CA LYS A 74 8.63 -15.76 6.26
C LYS A 74 9.94 -15.26 5.65
N LEU A 75 10.47 -15.93 4.63
CA LEU A 75 11.68 -15.50 3.92
C LEU A 75 11.50 -14.13 3.25
N VAL A 76 10.38 -13.94 2.55
CA VAL A 76 10.05 -12.66 1.92
C VAL A 76 9.95 -11.55 2.96
N TYR A 77 9.28 -11.81 4.08
CA TYR A 77 9.17 -10.86 5.17
C TYR A 77 10.55 -10.52 5.76
N CYS A 78 11.41 -11.51 6.04
CA CYS A 78 12.77 -11.27 6.51
C CYS A 78 13.57 -10.39 5.56
N GLY A 79 13.44 -10.58 4.24
CA GLY A 79 14.07 -9.71 3.23
C GLY A 79 13.52 -8.27 3.28
N LYS A 80 12.21 -8.11 3.45
CA LYS A 80 11.59 -6.79 3.64
C LYS A 80 12.07 -6.13 4.93
N SER A 81 12.17 -6.86 6.05
CA SER A 81 12.68 -6.33 7.31
C SER A 81 14.15 -5.92 7.22
N ALA A 82 14.98 -6.70 6.53
CA ALA A 82 16.38 -6.35 6.32
C ALA A 82 16.53 -5.07 5.48
N SER A 83 15.74 -4.96 4.40
CA SER A 83 15.73 -3.75 3.56
C SER A 83 15.16 -2.52 4.29
N SER A 84 14.15 -2.71 5.14
CA SER A 84 13.56 -1.63 5.94
C SER A 84 14.52 -1.09 6.98
N LEU A 85 15.33 -1.95 7.60
CA LEU A 85 16.42 -1.53 8.49
C LEU A 85 17.51 -0.74 7.74
N PHE A 86 17.86 -1.17 6.53
CA PHE A 86 18.91 -0.51 5.74
C PHE A 86 18.46 0.84 5.17
N LEU A 87 17.22 0.93 4.69
CA LEU A 87 16.64 2.13 4.06
C LEU A 87 15.79 2.97 5.01
N GLN A 88 15.70 2.59 6.30
CA GLN A 88 15.03 3.34 7.38
C GLN A 88 13.55 3.64 7.15
N TYR A 89 12.81 2.72 6.51
CA TYR A 89 11.36 2.81 6.40
C TYR A 89 10.67 1.79 7.32
N ARG A 90 9.39 2.00 7.60
CA ARG A 90 8.58 1.14 8.45
C ARG A 90 7.96 -0.01 7.68
N ILE A 91 7.70 -1.13 8.36
CA ILE A 91 7.00 -2.26 7.77
C ILE A 91 5.89 -2.72 8.70
N GLU A 92 4.76 -3.08 8.12
CA GLU A 92 3.66 -3.68 8.87
C GLU A 92 4.10 -5.03 9.48
N PRO A 93 3.49 -5.44 10.61
CA PRO A 93 3.72 -6.75 11.19
C PRO A 93 3.42 -7.91 10.22
N PHE A 94 4.09 -9.03 10.44
CA PHE A 94 3.89 -10.25 9.64
C PHE A 94 2.50 -10.88 9.80
N GLN A 95 1.87 -10.68 10.96
CA GLN A 95 0.56 -11.24 11.30
C GLN A 95 -0.54 -10.63 10.41
N THR A 96 -1.57 -11.43 10.12
CA THR A 96 -2.70 -11.02 9.26
C THR A 96 -3.83 -10.33 10.02
N ASN A 97 -3.88 -10.49 11.35
CA ASN A 97 -4.95 -9.94 12.18
C ASN A 97 -4.36 -9.02 13.25
N TRP A 98 -4.60 -7.72 13.12
CA TRP A 98 -4.12 -6.71 14.06
C TRP A 98 -4.98 -5.44 14.00
N ILE A 99 -4.92 -4.66 15.07
CA ILE A 99 -5.43 -3.30 15.11
C ILE A 99 -4.23 -2.38 15.31
N CYS A 100 -4.13 -1.33 14.51
CA CYS A 100 -3.11 -0.32 14.59
C CYS A 100 -3.77 1.00 14.94
N VAL A 101 -3.32 1.62 16.02
CA VAL A 101 -3.65 3.01 16.34
C VAL A 101 -2.51 3.88 15.85
N SER A 102 -2.85 4.87 15.03
CA SER A 102 -1.94 5.81 14.40
C SER A 102 -2.31 7.24 14.78
N VAL A 103 -1.31 8.10 14.97
CA VAL A 103 -1.51 9.53 15.31
C VAL A 103 -0.55 10.40 14.52
N LEU A 104 -1.07 11.52 14.01
CA LEU A 104 -0.29 12.60 13.43
C LEU A 104 -0.14 13.72 14.48
N LEU A 105 1.07 13.91 14.98
CA LEU A 105 1.39 14.97 15.94
C LEU A 105 1.96 16.18 15.23
N LYS A 106 1.43 17.37 15.54
CA LYS A 106 2.03 18.63 15.13
C LYS A 106 3.00 19.10 16.22
N LYS A 107 4.30 19.11 15.90
CA LYS A 107 5.35 19.61 16.79
C LYS A 107 5.42 21.14 16.72
N ASN A 108 5.83 21.74 17.84
CA ASN A 108 6.11 23.17 17.86
C ASN A 108 7.50 23.42 17.25
N PRO A 109 7.59 24.12 16.09
CA PRO A 109 8.86 24.34 15.40
C PRO A 109 9.80 25.27 16.16
N ILE A 110 9.30 26.03 17.14
CA ILE A 110 10.13 26.89 18.00
C ILE A 110 10.93 26.04 19.00
N VAL A 111 10.37 24.90 19.43
CA VAL A 111 10.94 24.06 20.49
C VAL A 111 11.76 22.91 19.92
N PHE A 112 11.34 22.33 18.80
CA PHE A 112 11.96 21.14 18.21
C PHE A 112 12.56 21.45 16.84
N LEU A 113 13.78 20.97 16.59
CA LEU A 113 14.49 21.10 15.31
C LEU A 113 14.11 20.01 14.28
N SER A 114 13.19 19.11 14.63
CA SER A 114 12.73 18.03 13.75
C SER A 114 11.61 18.49 12.82
N ASP A 115 11.19 17.60 11.92
CA ASP A 115 10.01 17.78 11.07
C ASP A 115 8.79 18.27 11.87
N GLU A 116 7.99 19.13 11.24
CA GLU A 116 6.78 19.72 11.84
C GLU A 116 5.75 18.65 12.23
N PHE A 117 5.72 17.54 11.50
CA PHE A 117 4.76 16.45 11.72
C PHE A 117 5.46 15.14 12.07
N GLU A 118 5.05 14.54 13.19
CA GLU A 118 5.52 13.23 13.63
C GLU A 118 4.43 12.18 13.52
N TYR A 119 4.81 11.01 12.98
CA TYR A 119 3.95 9.85 12.87
C TYR A 119 4.26 8.84 13.96
N LEU A 120 3.24 8.52 14.76
CA LEU A 120 3.29 7.47 15.76
C LEU A 120 2.29 6.37 15.39
N GLU A 121 2.67 5.12 15.63
CA GLU A 121 1.80 3.98 15.45
C GLU A 121 2.06 2.92 16.52
N THR A 122 1.04 2.16 16.86
CA THR A 122 1.14 1.02 17.79
C THR A 122 0.22 -0.08 17.32
N TYR A 123 0.76 -1.31 17.31
CA TYR A 123 0.06 -2.50 16.83
C TYR A 123 -0.34 -3.39 18.00
N ASP A 124 -1.62 -3.75 18.05
CA ASP A 124 -2.18 -4.76 18.93
C ASP A 124 -2.63 -5.98 18.12
N PHE A 125 -2.17 -7.15 18.56
CA PHE A 125 -2.48 -8.42 17.90
C PHE A 125 -3.70 -9.06 18.51
N ILE A 126 -4.69 -9.38 17.68
CA ILE A 126 -5.89 -10.04 18.16
C ILE A 126 -5.64 -11.54 18.30
N ARG A 127 -6.10 -12.11 19.43
CA ARG A 127 -5.99 -13.55 19.68
C ARG A 127 -7.02 -14.29 18.84
N GLU A 128 -6.56 -15.21 18.00
CA GLU A 128 -7.45 -16.21 17.37
C GLU A 128 -7.97 -17.16 18.45
N GLN A 129 -9.14 -16.87 19.02
CA GLN A 129 -9.84 -17.84 19.85
C GLN A 129 -10.51 -18.88 18.96
N ALA A 130 -10.41 -20.17 19.32
CA ALA A 130 -10.90 -21.30 18.56
C ALA A 130 -12.45 -21.41 18.42
N ASN A 131 -13.20 -20.37 18.80
CA ASN A 131 -14.66 -20.36 18.83
C ASN A 131 -15.25 -19.21 18.01
N THR A 132 -16.46 -19.44 17.50
CA THR A 132 -17.28 -18.67 16.55
C THR A 132 -17.60 -17.19 16.88
N ARG A 133 -17.01 -16.59 17.92
CA ARG A 133 -17.19 -15.17 18.32
C ARG A 133 -16.07 -14.23 17.83
N SER A 134 -15.24 -14.68 16.90
CA SER A 134 -14.03 -13.94 16.50
C SER A 134 -14.35 -12.57 15.90
N VAL A 135 -15.40 -12.45 15.08
CA VAL A 135 -15.77 -11.20 14.39
C VAL A 135 -16.25 -10.11 15.33
N GLU A 136 -17.17 -10.42 16.24
CA GLU A 136 -17.64 -9.46 17.25
C GLU A 136 -16.47 -8.97 18.12
N THR A 137 -15.57 -9.87 18.51
CA THR A 137 -14.38 -9.51 19.30
C THR A 137 -13.44 -8.57 18.54
N TYR A 138 -13.32 -8.72 17.21
CA TYR A 138 -12.54 -7.80 16.37
C TYR A 138 -13.17 -6.40 16.36
N VAL A 139 -14.50 -6.34 16.18
CA VAL A 139 -15.24 -5.07 16.15
C VAL A 139 -15.15 -4.37 17.50
N ASP A 140 -15.35 -5.08 18.61
CA ASP A 140 -15.26 -4.51 19.97
C ASP A 140 -13.88 -3.88 20.21
N GLY A 141 -12.80 -4.61 19.92
CA GLY A 141 -11.45 -4.08 20.09
C GLY A 141 -11.15 -2.88 19.17
N PHE A 142 -11.73 -2.86 17.98
CA PHE A 142 -11.61 -1.74 17.05
C PHE A 142 -12.35 -0.50 17.57
N VAL A 143 -13.58 -0.67 18.05
CA VAL A 143 -14.41 0.38 18.65
C VAL A 143 -13.75 0.92 19.91
N ASP A 144 -13.21 0.07 20.78
CA ASP A 144 -12.46 0.48 21.97
C ASP A 144 -11.23 1.33 21.63
N SER A 145 -10.46 0.88 20.62
CA SER A 145 -9.29 1.62 20.13
C SER A 145 -9.70 2.98 19.55
N TYR A 146 -10.81 3.02 18.82
CA TYR A 146 -11.36 4.26 18.28
C TYR A 146 -11.82 5.23 19.36
N ASN A 147 -12.60 4.75 20.33
CA ASN A 147 -13.09 5.58 21.43
C ASN A 147 -11.95 6.13 22.29
N THR A 148 -10.90 5.32 22.48
CA THR A 148 -9.68 5.73 23.18
C THR A 148 -8.98 6.85 22.44
N ILE A 149 -8.72 6.70 21.13
CA ILE A 149 -8.00 7.73 20.38
C ILE A 149 -8.85 9.01 20.24
N ASN A 150 -10.16 8.88 20.05
CA ASN A 150 -11.11 9.98 20.03
C ASN A 150 -11.01 10.82 21.32
N SER A 151 -11.01 10.14 22.48
CA SER A 151 -10.90 10.80 23.79
C SER A 151 -9.56 11.53 23.98
N ILE A 152 -8.46 10.94 23.50
CA ILE A 152 -7.12 11.54 23.58
C ILE A 152 -7.01 12.79 22.70
N LEU A 153 -7.55 12.73 21.48
CA LEU A 153 -7.49 13.82 20.50
C LEU A 153 -8.33 15.01 20.93
N HIS A 154 -9.52 14.78 21.50
CA HIS A 154 -10.31 15.84 22.13
C HIS A 154 -9.59 16.54 23.28
N SER A 155 -8.68 15.85 23.96
CA SER A 155 -7.96 16.37 25.14
C SER A 155 -6.65 17.08 24.79
N SER A 156 -6.20 17.02 23.53
CA SER A 156 -4.83 17.40 23.15
C SER A 156 -4.80 18.34 21.94
N PRO A 157 -4.54 19.65 22.11
CA PRO A 157 -4.62 20.64 21.02
C PRO A 157 -3.53 20.49 19.94
N ASN A 158 -2.46 19.74 20.21
CA ASN A 158 -1.34 19.57 19.29
C ASN A 158 -1.47 18.32 18.40
N MET A 159 -2.54 17.54 18.55
CA MET A 159 -2.75 16.35 17.74
C MET A 159 -3.58 16.71 16.51
N GLY A 160 -3.02 16.47 15.33
CA GLY A 160 -3.64 16.87 14.06
C GLY A 160 -4.71 15.89 13.59
N GLU A 161 -4.42 14.59 13.64
CA GLU A 161 -5.31 13.54 13.15
C GLU A 161 -5.00 12.22 13.87
N GLY A 162 -6.01 11.39 14.10
CA GLY A 162 -5.84 10.00 14.51
C GLY A 162 -6.50 9.05 13.54
N MET A 163 -6.00 7.82 13.48
CA MET A 163 -6.54 6.79 12.62
C MET A 163 -6.42 5.45 13.33
N VAL A 164 -7.50 4.67 13.29
CA VAL A 164 -7.48 3.26 13.68
C VAL A 164 -7.59 2.45 12.41
N THR A 165 -6.58 1.62 12.15
CA THR A 165 -6.57 0.65 11.05
C THR A 165 -6.69 -0.75 11.62
N MET A 166 -7.71 -1.51 11.21
CA MET A 166 -7.83 -2.93 11.51
C MET A 166 -7.54 -3.75 10.26
N LYS A 167 -6.66 -4.75 10.39
CA LYS A 167 -6.44 -5.76 9.37
C LYS A 167 -7.06 -7.07 9.81
N ILE A 168 -7.91 -7.68 8.98
CA ILE A 168 -8.44 -9.04 9.16
C ILE A 168 -8.19 -9.82 7.87
N GLY A 169 -7.32 -10.82 7.95
CA GLY A 169 -6.84 -11.52 6.76
C GLY A 169 -6.08 -10.56 5.85
N ASP A 170 -6.65 -10.29 4.68
CA ASP A 170 -6.09 -9.32 3.71
C ASP A 170 -6.82 -7.97 3.74
N GLN A 171 -7.99 -7.86 4.39
CA GLN A 171 -8.86 -6.67 4.38
C GLN A 171 -8.40 -5.60 5.37
N TYR A 172 -8.45 -4.33 4.98
CA TYR A 172 -7.95 -3.19 5.76
C TYR A 172 -9.01 -2.15 6.05
N ILE A 173 -9.50 -2.10 7.29
CA ILE A 173 -10.52 -1.16 7.73
C ILE A 173 -9.91 0.07 8.37
N ASN A 174 -10.19 1.27 7.87
CA ASN A 174 -9.72 2.53 8.45
C ASN A 174 -10.88 3.39 8.95
N HIS A 175 -10.74 3.88 10.17
CA HIS A 175 -11.50 5.01 10.68
C HIS A 175 -10.55 6.13 11.09
N ILE A 176 -10.95 7.37 10.77
CA ILE A 176 -10.12 8.57 10.91
C ILE A 176 -10.82 9.53 11.88
N TYR A 177 -10.05 10.32 12.59
CA TYR A 177 -10.49 11.38 13.49
C TYR A 177 -9.69 12.67 13.24
N PRO A 178 -10.31 13.87 13.23
CA PRO A 178 -11.71 14.14 13.49
C PRO A 178 -12.60 13.70 12.33
N CYS A 179 -13.77 13.13 12.64
CA CYS A 179 -14.79 12.77 11.65
C CYS A 179 -16.10 13.47 11.98
N GLU A 180 -16.84 13.88 10.95
CA GLU A 180 -18.09 14.65 11.09
C GLU A 180 -19.30 13.82 11.54
N GLU A 181 -19.21 12.49 11.45
CA GLU A 181 -20.33 11.61 11.79
C GLU A 181 -20.51 11.53 13.31
N GLU A 182 -21.53 12.22 13.81
CA GLU A 182 -22.09 11.97 15.14
C GLU A 182 -22.77 10.59 15.12
N GLY A 183 -22.09 9.56 15.61
CA GLY A 183 -22.63 8.21 15.65
C GLY A 183 -21.66 7.20 16.28
N GLU A 184 -22.24 6.12 16.80
CA GLU A 184 -21.47 4.95 17.20
C GLU A 184 -20.86 4.29 15.96
N ILE A 185 -19.58 3.94 16.01
CA ILE A 185 -18.96 3.20 14.90
C ILE A 185 -19.59 1.82 14.84
N SER A 186 -20.19 1.50 13.71
CA SER A 186 -20.55 0.13 13.35
C SER A 186 -19.69 -0.34 12.18
N VAL A 187 -19.07 -1.50 12.35
CA VAL A 187 -18.42 -2.23 11.26
C VAL A 187 -19.22 -3.51 11.06
N GLU A 188 -19.90 -3.61 9.92
CA GLU A 188 -20.72 -4.77 9.60
C GLU A 188 -19.94 -5.77 8.74
N PHE A 189 -20.06 -7.06 9.08
CA PHE A 189 -19.49 -8.16 8.31
C PHE A 189 -20.58 -9.02 7.66
N PRO A 190 -20.35 -9.55 6.44
CA PRO A 190 -19.14 -9.39 5.63
C PRO A 190 -19.01 -7.98 5.02
N LEU A 191 -17.77 -7.49 4.87
CA LEU A 191 -17.53 -6.21 4.21
C LEU A 191 -18.02 -6.24 2.76
N VAL A 192 -18.69 -5.17 2.34
CA VAL A 192 -19.16 -5.01 0.96
C VAL A 192 -18.08 -4.33 0.13
N SER A 193 -17.42 -5.09 -0.75
CA SER A 193 -16.39 -4.55 -1.66
C SER A 193 -16.96 -3.51 -2.62
N CYS A 194 -16.18 -2.47 -2.90
CA CYS A 194 -16.50 -1.51 -3.95
C CYS A 194 -16.36 -2.17 -5.33
N ASN A 195 -17.13 -1.69 -6.30
CA ASN A 195 -17.02 -2.14 -7.71
C ASN A 195 -16.09 -1.27 -8.57
N PHE A 196 -15.31 -0.37 -7.95
CA PHE A 196 -14.39 0.55 -8.60
C PHE A 196 -13.04 0.58 -7.88
N TYR A 197 -12.03 1.15 -8.54
CA TYR A 197 -10.69 1.38 -8.01
C TYR A 197 -10.09 2.63 -8.66
N PHE A 198 -9.06 3.20 -8.04
CA PHE A 198 -8.29 4.28 -8.65
C PHE A 198 -7.24 3.70 -9.61
N LEU A 199 -7.15 4.26 -10.81
CA LEU A 199 -6.15 3.87 -11.81
C LEU A 199 -4.76 4.41 -11.43
N SER A 200 -4.70 5.57 -10.80
CA SER A 200 -3.46 6.18 -10.34
C SER A 200 -3.71 7.11 -9.17
N VAL A 201 -2.80 7.10 -8.19
CA VAL A 201 -2.78 8.04 -7.07
C VAL A 201 -1.36 8.55 -6.95
N LYS A 202 -1.17 9.86 -7.10
CA LYS A 202 0.15 10.51 -7.14
C LYS A 202 0.28 11.51 -6.02
N TYR A 203 1.29 11.35 -5.19
CA TYR A 203 1.70 12.30 -4.18
C TYR A 203 2.74 13.26 -4.76
N THR A 204 2.52 14.56 -4.56
CA THR A 204 3.44 15.63 -4.95
C THR A 204 3.59 16.65 -3.84
N HIS A 205 4.76 17.28 -3.76
CA HIS A 205 5.06 18.32 -2.80
C HIS A 205 5.86 19.45 -3.47
N PRO A 206 5.61 20.74 -3.19
CA PRO A 206 6.36 21.86 -3.80
C PRO A 206 7.89 21.82 -3.56
N LEU A 207 8.32 21.14 -2.50
CA LEU A 207 9.74 20.96 -2.13
C LEU A 207 10.34 19.63 -2.64
N MET A 208 9.61 18.92 -3.51
CA MET A 208 10.07 17.67 -4.12
C MET A 208 10.02 17.77 -5.64
N ASP A 209 11.09 17.35 -6.29
CA ASP A 209 11.12 17.21 -7.76
C ASP A 209 10.50 15.87 -8.20
N ASP A 210 10.65 14.83 -7.38
CA ASP A 210 10.17 13.48 -7.67
C ASP A 210 8.72 13.28 -7.21
N VAL A 211 7.95 12.52 -8.00
CA VAL A 211 6.58 12.11 -7.68
C VAL A 211 6.58 10.75 -7.02
N ILE A 212 5.77 10.57 -5.97
CA ILE A 212 5.56 9.26 -5.34
C ILE A 212 4.19 8.72 -5.77
N TYR A 213 4.18 7.54 -6.40
CA TYR A 213 2.94 6.84 -6.70
C TYR A 213 2.48 6.05 -5.48
N ILE A 214 1.26 6.31 -5.03
CA ILE A 214 0.62 5.59 -3.93
C ILE A 214 -0.11 4.39 -4.50
N ASP A 215 0.41 3.20 -4.22
CA ASP A 215 -0.26 1.93 -4.52
C ASP A 215 -1.26 1.59 -3.41
N ILE A 216 -2.56 1.73 -3.70
CA ILE A 216 -3.64 1.39 -2.77
C ILE A 216 -4.08 -0.03 -3.05
N ASP A 217 -3.83 -0.93 -2.11
CA ASP A 217 -4.26 -2.31 -2.21
C ASP A 217 -5.80 -2.39 -2.36
N LYS A 218 -6.28 -3.22 -3.30
CA LYS A 218 -7.71 -3.50 -3.52
C LYS A 218 -8.47 -3.87 -2.23
N ASN A 219 -7.76 -4.39 -1.24
CA ASN A 219 -8.32 -4.78 0.05
C ASN A 219 -8.69 -3.59 0.96
N TYR A 220 -8.36 -2.36 0.57
CA TYR A 220 -8.94 -1.13 1.15
C TYR A 220 -10.30 -0.77 0.53
N PHE A 221 -10.66 -1.30 -0.64
CA PHE A 221 -11.85 -0.88 -1.38
C PHE A 221 -13.11 -1.63 -0.91
N TYR A 222 -13.67 -1.19 0.21
CA TYR A 222 -14.99 -1.60 0.67
C TYR A 222 -15.79 -0.39 1.17
N ASN A 223 -17.11 -0.53 1.16
CA ASN A 223 -18.06 0.52 1.53
C ASN A 223 -17.85 0.99 2.98
N GLY A 224 -17.77 2.31 3.18
CA GLY A 224 -17.54 2.95 4.46
C GLY A 224 -16.06 3.18 4.82
N ASN A 225 -15.11 2.64 4.07
CA ASN A 225 -13.69 2.86 4.37
C ASN A 225 -13.27 4.31 4.10
N LYS A 226 -12.40 4.85 4.96
CA LYS A 226 -11.86 6.21 4.85
C LYS A 226 -10.37 6.13 4.50
N ILE A 227 -9.97 6.67 3.36
CA ILE A 227 -8.59 6.57 2.84
C ILE A 227 -8.08 7.94 2.39
N LEU A 228 -6.76 8.03 2.18
CA LEU A 228 -6.08 9.22 1.62
C LEU A 228 -6.25 10.52 2.43
N SER A 229 -6.50 10.42 3.74
CA SER A 229 -6.29 11.54 4.66
C SER A 229 -4.80 11.80 4.88
N PRO A 230 -4.38 12.97 5.43
CA PRO A 230 -3.00 13.24 5.81
C PRO A 230 -2.33 12.15 6.63
N LEU A 231 -2.99 11.56 7.62
CA LEU A 231 -2.38 10.49 8.40
C LEU A 231 -2.24 9.20 7.57
N PHE A 232 -3.21 8.89 6.71
CA PHE A 232 -3.08 7.78 5.76
C PHE A 232 -1.90 8.01 4.80
N ILE A 233 -1.77 9.22 4.25
CA ILE A 233 -0.66 9.61 3.36
C ILE A 233 0.67 9.52 4.09
N LYS A 234 0.78 10.09 5.30
CA LYS A 234 2.00 10.03 6.11
C LYS A 234 2.37 8.59 6.45
N LYS A 235 1.40 7.75 6.84
CA LYS A 235 1.61 6.32 7.05
C LYS A 235 2.20 5.65 5.81
N TYR A 236 1.62 5.91 4.63
CA TYR A 236 2.14 5.36 3.37
C TYR A 236 3.59 5.79 3.12
N LEU A 237 3.87 7.09 3.25
CA LEU A 237 5.20 7.67 3.05
C LEU A 237 6.24 7.11 4.02
N ASP A 238 5.87 6.83 5.27
CA ASP A 238 6.75 6.17 6.24
C ASP A 238 6.96 4.67 5.97
N HIS A 239 6.08 4.03 5.19
CA HIS A 239 6.13 2.61 4.85
C HIS A 239 6.70 2.30 3.47
N GLN A 240 7.35 3.28 2.84
CA GLN A 240 7.95 3.16 1.52
C GLN A 240 9.40 3.67 1.54
N ARG A 241 10.18 3.29 0.52
CA ARG A 241 11.65 3.42 0.51
C ARG A 241 12.22 4.71 -0.08
N PHE A 242 11.38 5.52 -0.70
CA PHE A 242 11.75 6.77 -1.37
C PHE A 242 11.79 7.91 -0.35
N ASN A 243 12.71 8.85 -0.55
CA ASN A 243 12.73 10.07 0.27
C ASN A 243 11.52 10.93 -0.05
N TYR A 244 11.03 11.64 0.96
CA TYR A 244 9.87 12.51 0.81
C TYR A 244 9.97 13.69 1.77
N HIS A 245 9.27 14.76 1.43
CA HIS A 245 8.97 15.88 2.32
C HIS A 245 7.48 15.83 2.65
N PHE A 246 7.09 16.05 3.90
CA PHE A 246 5.68 16.05 4.30
C PHE A 246 5.36 17.25 5.19
N ASP A 247 4.47 18.10 4.71
CA ASP A 247 3.73 19.09 5.48
C ASP A 247 2.30 19.18 4.89
N MET A 248 1.53 20.23 5.18
CA MET A 248 0.13 20.34 4.72
C MET A 248 -0.04 20.95 3.32
N ASP A 249 1.06 21.30 2.63
CA ASP A 249 1.07 21.89 1.28
C ASP A 249 1.19 20.84 0.16
N TYR A 250 1.17 19.54 0.50
CA TYR A 250 1.13 18.47 -0.50
C TYR A 250 -0.18 18.47 -1.30
N VAL A 251 -0.11 17.89 -2.50
CA VAL A 251 -1.27 17.60 -3.34
C VAL A 251 -1.25 16.13 -3.75
N VAL A 252 -2.41 15.48 -3.69
CA VAL A 252 -2.62 14.12 -4.20
C VAL A 252 -3.48 14.17 -5.45
N GLU A 253 -2.92 13.87 -6.62
CA GLU A 253 -3.66 13.75 -7.88
C GLU A 253 -4.15 12.31 -8.07
N ILE A 254 -5.43 12.14 -8.43
CA ILE A 254 -6.08 10.84 -8.56
C ILE A 254 -6.71 10.75 -9.94
N ILE A 255 -6.51 9.61 -10.59
CA ILE A 255 -7.24 9.20 -11.80
C ILE A 255 -8.14 8.03 -11.40
N ASP A 256 -9.45 8.18 -11.54
CA ASP A 256 -10.40 7.11 -11.21
C ASP A 256 -10.69 6.16 -12.39
N ASN A 257 -11.57 5.19 -12.17
CA ASN A 257 -11.95 4.18 -13.16
C ASN A 257 -12.69 4.75 -14.37
N ASP A 258 -13.28 5.95 -14.24
CA ASP A 258 -13.95 6.67 -15.33
C ASP A 258 -12.96 7.60 -16.07
N VAL A 259 -11.66 7.53 -15.73
CA VAL A 259 -10.57 8.34 -16.27
C VAL A 259 -10.75 9.84 -15.92
N GLU A 260 -11.57 10.14 -14.92
CA GLU A 260 -11.68 11.48 -14.38
C GLU A 260 -10.48 11.77 -13.48
N THR A 261 -9.90 12.96 -13.63
CA THR A 261 -8.75 13.41 -12.84
C THR A 261 -9.20 14.48 -11.86
N PHE A 262 -8.86 14.32 -10.60
CA PHE A 262 -9.11 15.29 -9.54
C PHE A 262 -7.94 15.31 -8.56
N SER A 263 -7.94 16.29 -7.66
CA SER A 263 -6.88 16.44 -6.66
C SER A 263 -7.45 16.60 -5.26
N LEU A 264 -6.75 16.03 -4.29
CA LEU A 264 -6.99 16.21 -2.87
C LEU A 264 -5.92 17.10 -2.26
N THR A 265 -6.34 18.03 -1.43
CA THR A 265 -5.48 18.79 -0.51
C THR A 265 -5.49 18.17 0.88
N SER A 266 -4.59 18.60 1.77
CA SER A 266 -4.44 18.06 3.13
C SER A 266 -5.68 18.18 4.04
N ASN A 267 -6.62 19.06 3.72
CA ASN A 267 -7.90 19.16 4.40
C ASN A 267 -8.96 18.17 3.89
N GLN A 268 -8.64 17.30 2.92
CA GLN A 268 -9.59 16.37 2.33
C GLN A 268 -9.19 14.91 2.55
N TYR A 269 -10.16 14.02 2.42
CA TYR A 269 -9.96 12.56 2.34
C TYR A 269 -11.06 11.92 1.49
N ILE A 270 -10.90 10.63 1.19
CA ILE A 270 -11.87 9.83 0.43
C ILE A 270 -12.68 8.95 1.37
N LEU A 271 -14.00 9.05 1.28
CA LEU A 271 -14.94 8.06 1.80
C LEU A 271 -15.39 7.14 0.66
N LEU A 272 -15.13 5.85 0.78
CA LEU A 272 -15.53 4.85 -0.19
C LEU A 272 -17.00 4.46 0.00
N GLY A 273 -17.80 4.53 -1.05
CA GLY A 273 -19.16 3.98 -1.12
C GLY A 273 -19.18 2.67 -1.91
N GLU A 274 -20.34 2.00 -2.01
CA GLU A 274 -20.45 0.76 -2.80
C GLU A 274 -20.10 0.93 -4.29
N SER A 275 -20.61 2.00 -4.91
CA SER A 275 -20.51 2.23 -6.35
C SER A 275 -19.68 3.44 -6.76
N ARG A 276 -19.43 4.37 -5.82
CA ARG A 276 -18.65 5.60 -6.02
C ARG A 276 -17.97 6.00 -4.72
N TYR A 277 -17.11 7.01 -4.79
CA TYR A 277 -16.48 7.64 -3.64
C TYR A 277 -17.02 9.05 -3.41
N SER A 278 -16.79 9.58 -2.20
CA SER A 278 -17.04 10.98 -1.86
C SER A 278 -15.75 11.63 -1.38
N ILE A 279 -15.50 12.86 -1.84
CA ILE A 279 -14.43 13.71 -1.32
C ILE A 279 -14.99 14.46 -0.11
N VAL A 280 -14.44 14.19 1.08
CA VAL A 280 -14.88 14.82 2.32
C VAL A 280 -13.85 15.85 2.76
N THR A 281 -14.31 17.05 3.10
CA THR A 281 -13.46 18.12 3.64
C THR A 281 -13.55 18.11 5.17
N LYS A 282 -12.41 18.05 5.84
CA LYS A 282 -12.33 18.12 7.30
C LYS A 282 -12.65 19.53 7.79
N LYS A 283 -13.51 19.65 8.80
CA LYS A 283 -13.66 20.90 9.55
C LYS A 283 -12.39 21.18 10.34
N ARG A 284 -11.94 22.44 10.30
CA ARG A 284 -10.89 22.90 11.21
C ARG A 284 -11.45 22.82 12.63
N VAL A 285 -10.77 22.05 13.49
CA VAL A 285 -10.95 22.09 14.95
C VAL A 285 -10.25 23.33 15.47
#